data_AF-A0A6L4Y8Y0-F1
#
_entry.id   AF-A0A6L4Y8Y0-F1
#
_cell.length_a   1.000
_cell.length_b   1.000
_cell.length_c   1.000
_cell.angle_alpha   90.00
_cell.angle_beta   90.00
_cell.angle_gamma   90.00
#
_symmetry.space_group_name_H-M   'P 1'
#
loop_
_entity.id
_entity.type
_entity.pdbx_description
1 polymer ?
#
loop_
_entity_poly.entity_id
_entity_poly.type
_entity_poly.pdbx_seq_one_letter_code
_entity_poly.pdbx_strand_id
1 'polypeptide(L)' 'LFHQLPLTIQKIAQENFAFLKENPRHPSPHFKKVSKLWSVRIGLDYRALAAEDGSDYIWVWIGTHDEYKEMIKRMS' A
#
# COMPACT_ATOMS: atom_id res chain seq x y z
N LEU A 1 9.46 10.65 0.37
CA LEU A 1 8.96 9.33 0.82
C LEU A 1 9.35 8.20 -0.12
N PHE A 2 8.70 7.99 -1.27
CA PHE A 2 9.02 6.83 -2.14
C PHE A 2 10.48 6.76 -2.60
N HIS A 3 11.01 7.84 -3.18
CA HIS A 3 12.39 7.89 -3.69
C HIS A 3 13.48 7.77 -2.61
N GLN A 4 13.11 7.87 -1.33
CA GLN A 4 14.04 7.72 -0.21
C GLN A 4 14.11 6.27 0.30
N LEU A 5 13.24 5.38 -0.20
CA LEU A 5 13.24 3.97 0.17
C LEU A 5 14.40 3.23 -0.48
N PRO A 6 14.85 2.10 0.09
CA PRO A 6 15.80 1.22 -0.59
C PRO A 6 15.30 0.83 -1.98
N LEU A 7 16.20 0.74 -2.96
CA LEU A 7 15.86 0.44 -4.36
C LEU A 7 15.02 -0.84 -4.52
N THR A 8 15.31 -1.88 -3.73
CA THR A 8 14.54 -3.12 -3.72
C THR A 8 13.07 -2.89 -3.34
N ILE A 9 12.81 -2.02 -2.37
CA ILE A 9 11.45 -1.69 -1.93
C ILE A 9 10.75 -0.84 -3.00
N GLN A 10 11.46 0.10 -3.63
CA GLN A 10 10.92 0.86 -4.74
C GLN A 10 10.46 -0.06 -5.87
N LYS A 11 11.29 -1.05 -6.24
CA LYS A 11 10.96 -2.02 -7.28
C LYS A 11 9.72 -2.88 -6.92
N ILE A 12 9.68 -3.45 -5.72
CA ILE A 12 8.54 -4.26 -5.26
C ILE A 12 7.26 -3.42 -5.22
N ALA A 13 7.35 -2.15 -4.83
CA ALA A 13 6.21 -1.24 -4.83
C ALA A 13 5.71 -0.94 -6.24
N GLN A 14 6.60 -0.71 -7.20
CA GLN A 14 6.23 -0.51 -8.62
C GLN A 14 5.57 -1.75 -9.22
N GLU A 15 6.11 -2.95 -8.95
CA GLU A 15 5.54 -4.21 -9.42
C GLU A 15 4.12 -4.42 -8.86
N ASN A 16 3.92 -4.19 -7.56
CA ASN A 16 2.60 -4.27 -6.93
C ASN A 16 1.64 -3.21 -7.47
N PHE A 17 2.13 -1.99 -7.71
CA PHE A 17 1.32 -0.91 -8.27
C PHE A 17 0.85 -1.24 -9.69
N ALA A 18 1.74 -1.75 -10.54
CA ALA A 18 1.40 -2.18 -11.89
C ALA A 18 0.38 -3.34 -11.87
N PHE A 19 0.60 -4.34 -11.02
CA PHE A 19 -0.33 -5.46 -10.85
C PHE A 19 -1.74 -5.01 -10.42
N LEU A 20 -1.83 -4.10 -9.43
CA LEU A 20 -3.12 -3.58 -8.98
C LEU A 20 -3.80 -2.70 -10.03
N LYS A 21 -3.05 -2.01 -10.89
CA LYS A 21 -3.62 -1.25 -12.01
C LYS A 21 -4.28 -2.17 -13.04
N GLU A 22 -3.69 -3.33 -13.30
CA GLU A 22 -4.24 -4.33 -14.22
C GLU A 22 -5.42 -5.11 -13.59
N ASN A 23 -5.40 -5.31 -12.27
CA ASN A 23 -6.47 -6.01 -11.57
C ASN A 23 -6.87 -5.32 -10.24
N PRO A 24 -7.62 -4.20 -10.31
CA PRO A 24 -7.95 -3.40 -9.13
C PRO A 24 -8.80 -4.12 -8.09
N ARG A 25 -9.61 -5.09 -8.53
CA ARG A 25 -10.52 -5.86 -7.68
C ARG A 25 -9.92 -7.17 -7.18
N HIS A 26 -8.61 -7.38 -7.35
CA HIS A 26 -7.99 -8.64 -6.98
C HIS A 26 -8.10 -8.86 -5.45
N PRO A 27 -8.73 -9.96 -4.98
CA PRO A 27 -8.88 -10.27 -3.57
C PRO A 27 -7.60 -10.90 -2.99
N SER A 28 -6.45 -10.26 -3.20
CA SER A 28 -5.18 -10.76 -2.67
C SER A 28 -5.19 -10.61 -1.14
N PRO A 29 -4.67 -11.58 -0.38
CA PRO A 29 -4.49 -11.43 1.08
C PRO A 29 -3.63 -10.21 1.46
N HIS A 30 -2.92 -9.63 0.49
CA HIS A 30 -2.05 -8.47 0.64
C HIS A 30 -2.72 -7.14 0.30
N PHE A 31 -3.93 -7.14 -0.26
CA PHE A 31 -4.71 -5.94 -0.56
C PHE A 31 -6.03 -5.97 0.21
N LYS A 32 -6.09 -5.22 1.31
CA LYS A 32 -7.24 -5.25 2.21
C LYS A 32 -7.72 -3.87 2.58
N LYS A 33 -9.03 -3.69 2.71
CA LYS A 33 -9.62 -2.46 3.22
C LYS A 33 -9.31 -2.33 4.73
N VAL A 34 -8.79 -1.18 5.12
CA VAL A 34 -8.48 -0.82 6.51
C VAL A 34 -9.07 0.57 6.76
N SER A 35 -10.23 0.60 7.42
CA SER A 35 -11.05 1.80 7.57
C SER A 35 -11.42 2.40 6.20
N LYS A 36 -11.11 3.68 5.94
CA LYS A 36 -11.36 4.37 4.67
C LYS A 36 -10.27 4.18 3.62
N LEU A 37 -9.17 3.50 3.95
CA LEU A 37 -8.04 3.25 3.06
C LEU A 37 -7.92 1.77 2.75
N TRP A 38 -7.03 1.44 1.82
CA TRP A 38 -6.64 0.10 1.45
C TRP A 38 -5.16 -0.11 1.75
N SER A 39 -4.82 -1.18 2.44
CA SER A 39 -3.44 -1.54 2.74
C SER A 39 -2.90 -2.50 1.70
N VAL A 40 -1.69 -2.21 1.19
CA VAL A 40 -0.90 -3.06 0.30
C VAL A 40 0.36 -3.52 1.04
N ARG A 41 0.70 -4.80 0.94
CA ARG A 41 1.98 -5.34 1.43
C ARG A 41 3.11 -5.15 0.42
N ILE A 42 4.17 -4.48 0.83
CA ILE A 42 5.38 -4.26 0.04
C ILE A 42 6.54 -5.03 0.69
N GLY A 43 6.80 -6.24 0.21
CA GLY A 43 7.77 -7.13 0.85
C GLY A 43 7.36 -7.52 2.28
N LEU A 44 8.34 -7.78 3.16
CA LEU A 44 8.06 -8.17 4.55
C LEU A 44 7.73 -6.96 5.43
N ASP A 45 8.58 -5.94 5.35
CA ASP A 45 8.67 -4.89 6.37
C ASP A 45 8.06 -3.55 5.95
N TYR A 46 7.52 -3.44 4.73
CA TYR A 46 6.90 -2.20 4.24
C TYR A 46 5.43 -2.38 3.89
N ARG A 47 4.67 -1.32 4.06
CA ARG A 47 3.25 -1.23 3.69
C ARG A 47 3.03 0.05 2.91
N ALA A 48 2.06 0.01 2.00
CA ALA A 48 1.50 1.19 1.38
C ALA A 48 0.01 1.33 1.73
N LEU A 49 -0.48 2.56 1.67
CA LEU A 49 -1.89 2.89 1.83
C LEU A 49 -2.39 3.55 0.56
N ALA A 50 -3.55 3.11 0.09
CA ALA A 50 -4.25 3.67 -1.04
C ALA A 50 -5.64 4.18 -0.64
N ALA A 51 -6.02 5.33 -1.18
CA ALA A 51 -7.40 5.82 -1.16
C ALA A 51 -8.13 5.27 -2.39
N GLU A 52 -9.40 4.90 -2.20
CA GLU A 52 -10.30 4.51 -3.29
C GLU A 52 -10.88 5.79 -3.92
N ASP A 53 -10.73 5.95 -5.23
CA ASP A 53 -11.26 7.07 -6.01
C ASP A 53 -12.05 6.53 -7.21
N GLY A 54 -13.37 6.43 -7.04
CA GLY A 54 -14.24 5.77 -8.02
C GLY A 54 -13.89 4.30 -8.21
N SER A 55 -13.39 3.94 -9.41
CA SER A 55 -12.91 2.59 -9.73
C SER A 55 -11.41 2.41 -9.54
N ASP A 56 -10.69 3.48 -9.18
CA ASP A 56 -9.24 3.52 -9.11
C ASP A 56 -8.74 3.58 -7.66
N TYR A 57 -7.43 3.35 -7.50
CA TYR A 57 -6.74 3.43 -6.22
C TYR A 57 -5.55 4.36 -6.31
N ILE A 58 -5.54 5.40 -5.48
CA ILE A 58 -4.46 6.38 -5.40
C ILE A 58 -3.61 6.07 -4.18
N TRP A 59 -2.34 5.76 -4.39
CA TRP A 59 -1.40 5.51 -3.30
C TRP A 59 -1.01 6.83 -2.64
N VAL A 60 -1.35 6.97 -1.36
CA VAL A 60 -1.16 8.21 -0.59
C VAL A 60 0.01 8.12 0.40
N TRP A 61 0.47 6.91 0.69
CA TRP A 61 1.55 6.69 1.64
C TRP A 61 2.26 5.35 1.42
N ILE A 62 3.55 5.30 1.76
CA ILE A 62 4.35 4.08 1.87
C ILE A 62 5.39 4.26 2.99
N GLY A 63 5.59 3.23 3.79
CA GLY A 63 6.54 3.25 4.89
C GLY A 63 6.67 1.89 5.56
N THR A 64 7.33 1.85 6.70
CA THR A 64 7.59 0.63 7.46
C THR A 64 6.31 0.06 8.09
N HIS A 65 6.36 -1.22 8.44
CA HIS A 65 5.27 -1.90 9.12
C HIS A 65 4.94 -1.28 10.48
N ASP A 66 5.93 -0.72 11.18
CA ASP A 66 5.70 -0.09 12.48
C ASP A 66 5.07 1.31 12.33
N GLU A 67 5.52 2.12 11.36
CA GLU A 67 4.83 3.37 11.01
C GLU A 67 3.38 3.11 10.60
N TYR A 68 3.17 2.07 9.79
CA TYR A 68 1.83 1.62 9.41
C TYR A 68 0.97 1.28 10.64
N LYS A 69 1.48 0.50 11.59
CA LYS A 69 0.72 0.16 12.83
C LYS A 69 0.31 1.41 13.60
N GLU A 70 1.23 2.37 13.77
CA GLU A 70 0.94 3.62 14.48
C GLU A 70 -0.11 4.46 13.74
N MET A 71 -0.07 4.51 12.40
CA MET A 71 -1.10 5.17 11.60
C MET A 71 -2.47 4.51 11.79
N ILE A 72 -2.54 3.18 11.70
CA ILE A 72 -3.81 2.47 11.86
C ILE A 72 -4.40 2.66 13.26
N LYS A 73 -3.56 2.63 14.31
CA LYS A 73 -3.99 2.88 15.69
C LYS A 73 -4.56 4.28 15.90
N ARG A 74 -4.10 5.27 15.14
CA ARG A 74 -4.66 6.64 15.19
C ARG A 74 -5.95 6.80 14.39
N MET A 75 -6.25 5.86 13.50
CA MET A 75 -7.44 5.87 12.64
C MET A 75 -8.59 5.00 13.20
N SER A 76 -8.30 4.16 14.19
CA SER A 76 -9.27 3.35 14.95
C SER A 76 -9.84 4.13 16.10
#